data_AF-A0A1V5E4K9-F1
#
_entry.id   AF-A0A1V5E4K9-F1
#
_cell.length_a   1.000
_cell.length_b   1.000
_cell.length_c   1.000
_cell.angle_alpha   90.00
_cell.angle_beta   90.00
_cell.angle_gamma   90.00
#
_symmetry.space_group_name_H-M   'P 1'
#
loop_
_entity.id
_entity.type
_entity.pdbx_description
1 polymer ?
#
loop_
_entity_poly.entity_id
_entity_poly.type
_entity_poly.pdbx_seq_one_letter_code
_entity_poly.pdbx_strand_id
1 'polypeptide(L)'
;MNMKKMMLCAVFSVLITLSAAAVQAATVYWTDWTNAGTNTVNGTMTIGSETIDVTFSGTYYFAQTSGGTNYWSPDTPYKSATVDNAPPASDIIGLGAGGTITITFSEAVTNPLLALVSWNGNTVDFGEDEITFLSYGQGYWGNGTPVMNGDNTGFYGSGEVHGVLQVTGTFTSITFTHTGEYWHGLTVGAVDLAPVPIPAALWLFGSGLVGLVGLKRKFNK
;
A
#
# COMPACT_ATOMS: atom_id res chain seq x y z
N MET A 1 -41.25 -20.97 -53.88
CA MET A 1 -41.03 -22.42 -53.87
C MET A 1 -39.67 -22.66 -54.55
N ASN A 2 -38.52 -22.99 -53.95
CA ASN A 2 -38.10 -23.64 -52.70
C ASN A 2 -36.68 -23.11 -52.35
N MET A 3 -36.32 -22.68 -51.13
CA MET A 3 -36.02 -23.44 -49.91
C MET A 3 -34.99 -24.57 -50.08
N LYS A 4 -33.77 -24.36 -49.54
CA LYS A 4 -32.85 -25.31 -48.84
C LYS A 4 -31.37 -25.16 -49.23
N LYS A 5 -30.59 -24.58 -48.30
CA LYS A 5 -29.37 -25.14 -47.66
C LYS A 5 -28.60 -23.97 -47.00
N MET A 6 -29.00 -23.56 -45.80
CA MET A 6 -28.43 -23.99 -44.50
C MET A 6 -26.96 -23.58 -44.30
N MET A 7 -26.81 -22.60 -43.39
CA MET A 7 -25.82 -22.54 -42.31
C MET A 7 -24.34 -22.63 -42.66
N LEU A 8 -23.65 -21.50 -42.51
CA LEU A 8 -22.44 -21.48 -41.70
C LEU A 8 -22.36 -20.13 -40.96
N CYS A 9 -23.08 -20.06 -39.82
CA CYS A 9 -22.81 -19.07 -38.80
C CYS A 9 -21.43 -19.38 -38.21
N ALA A 10 -20.41 -18.60 -38.59
CA ALA A 10 -19.16 -18.58 -37.84
C ALA A 10 -19.39 -17.77 -36.56
N VAL A 11 -19.87 -18.46 -35.52
CA VAL A 11 -19.92 -17.93 -34.16
C VAL A 11 -18.47 -17.83 -33.67
N PHE A 12 -17.94 -16.61 -33.64
CA PHE A 12 -16.67 -16.31 -32.97
C PHE A 12 -16.96 -16.22 -31.46
N SER A 13 -16.96 -17.36 -30.77
CA SER A 13 -17.00 -17.39 -29.31
C SER A 13 -15.59 -17.10 -28.78
N VAL A 14 -15.34 -15.85 -28.39
CA VAL A 14 -14.16 -15.50 -27.58
C VAL A 14 -14.39 -16.06 -26.17
N LEU A 15 -13.69 -17.14 -25.82
CA LEU A 15 -13.60 -17.62 -24.45
C LEU A 15 -12.71 -16.64 -23.67
N ILE A 16 -13.30 -15.79 -22.83
CA ILE A 16 -12.56 -15.06 -21.80
C ILE A 16 -12.41 -16.04 -20.63
N THR A 17 -11.28 -16.75 -20.60
CA THR A 17 -10.88 -17.49 -19.40
C THR A 17 -10.44 -16.48 -18.35
N LEU A 18 -11.31 -16.21 -17.37
CA LEU A 18 -10.94 -15.45 -16.18
C LEU A 18 -10.07 -16.37 -15.31
N SER A 19 -8.76 -16.34 -15.51
CA SER A 19 -7.82 -16.97 -14.58
C SER A 19 -7.90 -16.19 -13.27
N ALA A 20 -8.52 -16.79 -12.24
CA ALA A 20 -8.34 -16.32 -10.87
C ALA A 20 -6.87 -16.52 -10.53
N ALA A 21 -6.06 -15.46 -10.63
CA ALA A 21 -4.70 -15.48 -10.15
C ALA A 21 -4.77 -15.77 -8.64
N ALA A 22 -4.12 -16.85 -8.21
CA ALA A 22 -3.89 -17.04 -6.78
C ALA A 22 -3.02 -15.86 -6.32
N VAL A 23 -3.55 -15.04 -5.40
CA VAL A 23 -2.76 -14.01 -4.73
C VAL A 23 -1.74 -14.75 -3.88
N GLN A 24 -0.49 -14.77 -4.33
CA GLN A 24 0.63 -15.21 -3.49
C GLN A 24 1.03 -14.04 -2.59
N ALA A 25 1.48 -14.36 -1.38
CA ALA A 25 2.07 -13.39 -0.48
C ALA A 25 3.26 -12.74 -1.19
N ALA A 26 3.25 -11.41 -1.23
CA ALA A 26 4.33 -10.64 -1.81
C ALA A 26 5.29 -10.20 -0.71
N THR A 27 6.57 -10.07 -1.09
CA THR A 27 7.54 -9.43 -0.23
C THR A 27 7.17 -7.95 -0.10
N VAL A 28 6.96 -7.50 1.14
CA VAL A 28 6.75 -6.10 1.45
C VAL A 28 8.10 -5.43 1.64
N TYR A 29 8.27 -4.29 0.97
CA TYR A 29 9.39 -3.40 1.17
C TYR A 29 9.02 -2.40 2.26
N TRP A 30 9.47 -2.67 3.48
CA TRP A 30 9.30 -1.77 4.61
C TRP A 30 10.32 -0.63 4.52
N THR A 31 9.92 0.56 4.97
CA THR A 31 10.81 1.73 5.00
C THR A 31 11.99 1.48 5.94
N ASP A 32 13.20 1.73 5.43
CA ASP A 32 14.43 1.86 6.19
C ASP A 32 14.52 3.31 6.70
N TRP A 33 14.25 3.52 8.00
CA TRP A 33 14.28 4.86 8.59
C TRP A 33 15.71 5.21 8.95
N THR A 34 16.21 6.36 8.52
CA THR A 34 17.64 6.69 8.65
C THR A 34 17.91 7.97 9.45
N ASN A 35 16.95 8.89 9.52
CA ASN A 35 17.16 10.19 10.15
C ASN A 35 15.91 10.69 10.89
N ALA A 36 16.04 10.86 12.21
CA ALA A 36 14.99 11.44 13.06
C ALA A 36 15.28 12.92 13.35
N GLY A 37 14.35 13.79 12.94
CA GLY A 37 14.32 15.23 13.26
C GLY A 37 13.26 15.54 14.33
N THR A 38 12.96 16.81 14.61
CA THR A 38 12.04 17.16 15.72
C THR A 38 10.62 16.63 15.54
N ASN A 39 10.03 16.80 14.35
CA ASN A 39 8.66 16.38 14.03
C ASN A 39 8.61 15.60 12.71
N THR A 40 9.77 15.06 12.31
CA THR A 40 9.91 14.32 11.05
C THR A 40 10.84 13.14 11.26
N VAL A 41 10.58 12.06 10.53
CA VAL A 41 11.50 10.93 10.41
C VAL A 41 11.61 10.62 8.92
N ASN A 42 12.83 10.56 8.41
CA ASN A 42 13.12 10.32 7.00
C ASN A 42 13.74 8.95 6.83
N GLY A 43 13.40 8.31 5.73
CA GLY A 43 13.86 6.99 5.37
C GLY A 43 13.75 6.77 3.87
N THR A 44 14.10 5.58 3.46
CA THR A 44 14.02 5.16 2.06
C THR A 44 13.32 3.81 1.95
N MET A 45 12.64 3.59 0.85
CA MET A 45 12.03 2.30 0.51
C MET A 45 12.55 1.86 -0.85
N THR A 46 13.21 0.71 -0.91
CA THR A 46 13.73 0.15 -2.16
C THR A 46 12.79 -0.95 -2.66
N ILE A 47 12.04 -0.65 -3.72
CA ILE A 47 11.09 -1.57 -4.36
C ILE A 47 11.71 -2.05 -5.66
N GLY A 48 12.10 -3.32 -5.72
CA GLY A 48 12.87 -3.85 -6.85
C GLY A 48 14.20 -3.12 -7.01
N SER A 49 14.37 -2.36 -8.10
CA SER A 49 15.57 -1.54 -8.37
C SER A 49 15.39 -0.06 -8.07
N GLU A 50 14.17 0.38 -7.77
CA GLU A 50 13.84 1.79 -7.54
C GLU A 50 13.89 2.08 -6.04
N THR A 51 14.45 3.23 -5.67
CA THR A 51 14.52 3.68 -4.27
C THR A 51 13.83 5.03 -4.17
N ILE A 52 12.82 5.09 -3.30
CA ILE A 52 12.02 6.28 -3.06
C ILE A 52 12.29 6.82 -1.66
N ASP A 53 12.16 8.13 -1.50
CA ASP A 53 12.21 8.77 -0.19
C ASP A 53 10.85 8.63 0.50
N VAL A 54 10.89 8.38 1.80
CA VAL A 54 9.71 8.30 2.66
C VAL A 54 9.91 9.25 3.83
N THR A 55 8.93 10.13 4.06
CA THR A 55 8.95 11.07 5.16
C THR A 55 7.72 10.90 6.03
N PHE A 56 7.92 10.55 7.29
CA PHE A 56 6.94 10.74 8.34
C PHE A 56 6.99 12.20 8.82
N SER A 57 5.82 12.79 9.04
CA SER A 57 5.64 14.12 9.65
C SER A 57 4.54 14.05 10.71
N GLY A 58 4.85 14.54 11.91
CA GLY A 58 3.94 14.52 13.05
C GLY A 58 4.69 14.52 14.38
N THR A 59 3.95 14.66 15.47
CA THR A 59 4.51 14.48 16.80
C THR A 59 4.78 13.01 17.04
N TYR A 60 5.98 12.67 17.51
CA TYR A 60 6.34 11.32 17.89
C TYR A 60 7.12 11.31 19.21
N TYR A 61 7.11 10.18 19.90
CA TYR A 61 7.77 9.96 21.19
C TYR A 61 9.23 9.49 21.03
N PHE A 62 9.48 8.57 20.10
CA PHE A 62 10.83 8.14 19.72
C PHE A 62 10.86 7.56 18.30
N ALA A 63 12.05 7.42 17.73
CA ALA A 63 12.27 6.65 16.51
C ALA A 63 13.50 5.74 16.69
N GLN A 64 13.41 4.49 16.24
CA GLN A 64 14.56 3.59 16.11
C GLN A 64 14.90 3.46 14.64
N THR A 65 15.97 4.14 14.22
CA THR A 65 16.49 4.15 12.83
C THR A 65 17.69 3.21 12.66
N SER A 66 18.15 2.58 13.74
CA SER A 66 19.20 1.57 13.71
C SER A 66 19.27 0.84 15.06
N GLY A 67 19.36 -0.48 15.02
CA GLY A 67 19.36 -1.31 16.24
C GLY A 67 18.13 -1.08 17.12
N GLY A 68 18.26 -1.37 18.41
CA GLY A 68 17.18 -1.20 19.39
C GLY A 68 16.41 -2.47 19.71
N THR A 69 15.17 -2.30 20.14
CA THR A 69 14.29 -3.39 20.57
C THR A 69 13.44 -3.82 19.40
N ASN A 70 13.45 -5.11 19.08
CA ASN A 70 12.55 -5.65 18.06
C ASN A 70 11.10 -5.76 18.58
N TYR A 71 10.32 -4.69 18.43
CA TYR A 71 8.90 -4.67 18.77
C TYR A 71 8.01 -5.41 17.78
N TRP A 72 8.56 -5.83 16.65
CA TRP A 72 7.88 -6.63 15.63
C TRP A 72 7.93 -8.13 15.93
N SER A 73 8.41 -8.52 17.12
CA SER A 73 8.43 -9.89 17.61
C SER A 73 7.26 -10.16 18.57
N PRO A 74 6.50 -11.27 18.40
CA PRO A 74 6.62 -12.26 17.33
C PRO A 74 6.20 -11.69 15.96
N ASP A 75 6.69 -12.31 14.88
CA ASP A 75 6.45 -11.87 13.50
C ASP A 75 5.05 -12.22 12.97
N THR A 76 4.38 -13.16 13.61
CA THR A 76 3.10 -13.73 13.18
C THR A 76 1.98 -12.70 12.94
N PRO A 77 1.72 -11.69 13.81
CA PRO A 77 0.70 -10.67 13.54
C PRO A 77 1.01 -9.82 12.31
N TYR A 78 2.26 -9.80 11.83
CA TYR A 78 2.72 -8.97 10.72
C TYR A 78 2.74 -9.69 9.38
N LYS A 79 2.24 -10.93 9.31
CA LYS A 79 2.19 -11.75 8.08
C LYS A 79 0.76 -12.10 7.73
N SER A 80 0.49 -12.23 6.43
CA SER A 80 -0.83 -12.59 5.88
C SER A 80 -0.68 -13.27 4.52
N ALA A 81 -1.81 -13.53 3.85
CA ALA A 81 -1.78 -13.99 2.45
C ALA A 81 -1.23 -12.93 1.47
N THR A 82 -1.17 -11.65 1.87
CA THR A 82 -0.62 -10.55 1.06
C THR A 82 0.79 -10.17 1.50
N VAL A 83 1.11 -10.35 2.78
CA VAL A 83 2.36 -9.87 3.42
C VAL A 83 3.20 -11.06 3.86
N ASP A 84 4.32 -11.30 3.18
CA ASP A 84 5.17 -12.47 3.45
C ASP A 84 6.19 -12.25 4.60
N ASN A 85 6.54 -11.00 4.90
CA ASN A 85 7.57 -10.63 5.87
C ASN A 85 7.12 -9.54 6.84
N ALA A 86 7.46 -9.70 8.11
CA ALA A 86 7.34 -8.66 9.12
C ALA A 86 8.32 -7.51 8.84
N PRO A 87 8.09 -6.31 9.42
CA PRO A 87 9.08 -5.25 9.43
C PRO A 87 10.46 -5.71 9.93
N PRO A 88 11.56 -5.07 9.48
CA PRO A 88 12.89 -5.32 10.02
C PRO A 88 12.92 -5.04 11.54
N ALA A 89 13.93 -5.57 12.24
CA ALA A 89 13.99 -5.48 13.71
C ALA A 89 14.16 -4.04 14.22
N SER A 90 14.90 -3.22 13.49
CA SER A 90 14.93 -1.77 13.62
C SER A 90 13.81 -1.16 12.76
N ASP A 91 13.65 0.16 12.73
CA ASP A 91 12.68 0.85 11.85
C ASP A 91 11.27 0.89 12.40
N ILE A 92 11.14 1.62 13.52
CA ILE A 92 9.86 1.94 14.14
C ILE A 92 9.82 3.41 14.57
N ILE A 93 8.65 4.02 14.38
CA ILE A 93 8.31 5.32 14.92
C ILE A 93 7.30 5.08 16.04
N GLY A 94 7.72 5.39 17.28
CA GLY A 94 6.85 5.37 18.45
C GLY A 94 6.12 6.69 18.57
N LEU A 95 4.80 6.68 18.46
CA LEU A 95 3.91 7.80 18.75
C LEU A 95 3.58 7.84 20.25
N GLY A 96 2.96 8.93 20.71
CA GLY A 96 2.52 9.08 22.10
C GLY A 96 1.28 9.95 22.17
N ALA A 97 1.47 11.26 22.37
CA ALA A 97 0.38 12.23 22.32
C ALA A 97 -0.39 12.14 20.99
N GLY A 98 -1.72 12.12 21.08
CA GLY A 98 -2.59 12.11 19.91
C GLY A 98 -2.39 13.34 19.01
N GLY A 99 -2.74 13.20 17.74
CA GLY A 99 -2.55 14.24 16.75
C GLY A 99 -2.77 13.74 15.33
N THR A 100 -2.24 14.50 14.38
CA THR A 100 -2.27 14.18 12.94
C THR A 100 -0.89 13.70 12.51
N ILE A 101 -0.87 12.58 11.80
CA ILE A 101 0.32 12.00 11.18
C ILE A 101 0.16 12.06 9.66
N THR A 102 1.22 12.45 8.98
CA THR A 102 1.33 12.38 7.52
C THR A 102 2.54 11.57 7.13
N ILE A 103 2.35 10.64 6.20
CA ILE A 103 3.44 9.90 5.54
C ILE A 103 3.45 10.37 4.08
N THR A 104 4.61 10.79 3.58
CA THR A 104 4.80 11.24 2.19
C THR A 104 5.81 10.34 1.50
N PHE A 105 5.57 10.04 0.23
CA PHE A 105 6.42 9.26 -0.65
C PHE A 105 6.90 10.15 -1.81
N SER A 106 8.17 10.04 -2.20
CA SER A 106 8.69 10.80 -3.36
C SER A 106 8.10 10.35 -4.70
N GLU A 107 7.54 9.14 -4.74
CA GLU A 107 6.79 8.58 -5.86
C GLU A 107 5.50 7.92 -5.36
N ALA A 108 4.52 7.79 -6.25
CA ALA A 108 3.24 7.20 -5.86
C ALA A 108 3.40 5.69 -5.60
N VAL A 109 2.85 5.21 -4.48
CA VAL A 109 2.79 3.78 -4.12
C VAL A 109 1.36 3.27 -4.21
N THR A 110 1.19 1.99 -4.55
CA THR A 110 -0.13 1.35 -4.60
C THR A 110 -0.38 0.56 -3.31
N ASN A 111 -1.57 0.73 -2.74
CA ASN A 111 -2.04 0.02 -1.56
C ASN A 111 -1.01 -0.02 -0.40
N PRO A 112 -0.49 1.16 0.03
CA PRO A 112 0.51 1.22 1.10
C PRO A 112 0.02 0.53 2.38
N LEU A 113 0.98 -0.04 3.10
CA LEU A 113 0.76 -0.86 4.29
C LEU A 113 1.29 -0.16 5.52
N LEU A 114 0.54 -0.19 6.62
CA LEU A 114 1.01 0.26 7.92
C LEU A 114 1.07 -0.96 8.86
N ALA A 115 2.26 -1.23 9.41
CA ALA A 115 2.43 -2.20 10.47
C ALA A 115 2.30 -1.48 11.82
N LEU A 116 1.55 -2.09 12.75
CA LEU A 116 1.13 -1.49 14.00
C LEU A 116 1.67 -2.24 15.23
N VAL A 117 2.12 -1.51 16.24
CA VAL A 117 2.56 -2.06 17.54
C VAL A 117 1.76 -1.40 18.66
N SER A 118 1.00 -2.19 19.44
CA SER A 118 0.39 -1.74 20.70
C SER A 118 -0.65 -0.63 20.60
N TRP A 119 -1.48 -0.58 19.55
CA TRP A 119 -2.45 0.52 19.39
C TRP A 119 -3.67 0.36 20.32
N ASN A 120 -3.48 0.45 21.64
CA ASN A 120 -4.52 0.16 22.64
C ASN A 120 -5.31 1.42 23.00
N GLY A 121 -6.64 1.34 22.88
CA GLY A 121 -7.53 2.46 23.21
C GLY A 121 -7.44 3.66 22.26
N ASN A 122 -6.70 3.53 21.15
CA ASN A 122 -6.63 4.57 20.13
C ASN A 122 -7.87 4.52 19.25
N THR A 123 -8.46 5.69 18.98
CA THR A 123 -9.34 5.88 17.83
C THR A 123 -8.52 6.48 16.71
N VAL A 124 -8.51 5.81 15.55
CA VAL A 124 -7.75 6.20 14.36
C VAL A 124 -8.71 6.52 13.22
N ASP A 125 -8.43 7.59 12.49
CA ASP A 125 -9.28 8.09 11.39
C ASP A 125 -8.42 8.57 10.21
N PHE A 126 -8.61 7.96 9.04
CA PHE A 126 -7.95 8.27 7.76
C PHE A 126 -8.79 9.22 6.88
N GLY A 127 -9.88 9.79 7.40
CA GLY A 127 -10.77 10.66 6.66
C GLY A 127 -11.59 9.86 5.64
N GLU A 128 -11.30 10.06 4.36
CA GLU A 128 -12.02 9.40 3.25
C GLU A 128 -11.28 8.16 2.71
N ASP A 129 -10.05 7.91 3.17
CA ASP A 129 -9.25 6.80 2.67
C ASP A 129 -9.69 5.47 3.30
N GLU A 130 -10.12 4.53 2.46
CA GLU A 130 -10.54 3.20 2.91
C GLU A 130 -9.33 2.37 3.38
N ILE A 131 -9.48 1.71 4.52
CA ILE A 131 -8.48 0.81 5.08
C ILE A 131 -9.03 -0.61 5.25
N THR A 132 -8.13 -1.59 5.28
CA THR A 132 -8.48 -2.98 5.61
C THR A 132 -7.35 -3.62 6.39
N PHE A 133 -7.66 -4.28 7.51
CA PHE A 133 -6.68 -5.11 8.21
C PHE A 133 -6.42 -6.40 7.43
N LEU A 134 -5.16 -6.64 7.10
CA LEU A 134 -4.69 -7.86 6.44
C LEU A 134 -4.34 -8.95 7.45
N SER A 135 -3.87 -8.54 8.62
CA SER A 135 -3.55 -9.42 9.75
C SER A 135 -3.60 -8.66 11.07
N TYR A 136 -3.89 -9.39 12.13
CA TYR A 136 -3.70 -8.95 13.50
C TYR A 136 -3.56 -10.17 14.42
N GLY A 137 -2.98 -9.99 15.60
CA GLY A 137 -2.82 -11.08 16.55
C GLY A 137 -1.96 -10.71 17.75
N GLN A 138 -1.47 -11.74 18.46
CA GLN A 138 -0.57 -11.55 19.59
C GLN A 138 0.76 -10.95 19.13
N GLY A 139 1.10 -9.77 19.63
CA GLY A 139 2.39 -9.13 19.41
C GLY A 139 3.20 -8.96 20.69
N TYR A 140 4.18 -8.06 20.64
CA TYR A 140 5.17 -7.87 21.70
C TYR A 140 4.55 -7.56 23.07
N TRP A 141 3.48 -6.77 23.11
CA TRP A 141 2.87 -6.27 24.36
C TRP A 141 1.63 -7.05 24.78
N GLY A 142 1.11 -7.94 23.93
CA GLY A 142 -0.02 -8.77 24.26
C GLY A 142 -0.95 -8.97 23.07
N ASN A 143 -2.25 -8.98 23.38
CA ASN A 143 -3.31 -9.27 22.43
C ASN A 143 -4.27 -8.09 22.32
N GLY A 144 -4.74 -7.84 21.10
CA GLY A 144 -5.77 -6.86 20.82
C GLY A 144 -6.47 -7.17 19.50
N THR A 145 -7.60 -6.51 19.28
CA THR A 145 -8.39 -6.63 18.06
C THR A 145 -8.76 -5.23 17.56
N PRO A 146 -8.48 -4.92 16.29
CA PRO A 146 -8.97 -3.69 15.69
C PRO A 146 -10.48 -3.78 15.46
N VAL A 147 -11.21 -2.76 15.89
CA VAL A 147 -12.65 -2.63 15.69
C VAL A 147 -12.87 -1.56 14.63
N MET A 148 -13.18 -1.98 13.40
CA MET A 148 -13.42 -1.07 12.27
C MET A 148 -14.61 -0.13 12.53
N ASN A 149 -14.52 1.10 12.04
CA ASN A 149 -15.68 2.00 11.94
C ASN A 149 -16.64 1.52 10.82
N GLY A 150 -17.82 2.14 10.74
CA GLY A 150 -18.86 1.73 9.77
C GLY A 150 -18.48 1.93 8.30
N ASP A 151 -17.57 2.87 8.03
CA ASP A 151 -17.20 3.29 6.68
C ASP A 151 -15.84 2.71 6.23
N ASN A 152 -15.21 1.87 7.05
CA ASN A 152 -13.86 1.34 6.85
C ASN A 152 -12.77 2.40 6.64
N THR A 153 -12.92 3.60 7.17
CA THR A 153 -11.92 4.68 7.10
C THR A 153 -11.16 4.87 8.41
N GLY A 154 -11.42 4.01 9.40
CA GLY A 154 -10.83 4.14 10.72
C GLY A 154 -11.08 2.91 11.60
N PHE A 155 -10.44 2.88 12.75
CA PHE A 155 -10.60 1.79 13.72
C PHE A 155 -10.44 2.28 15.16
N TYR A 156 -11.04 1.53 16.08
CA TYR A 156 -10.74 1.59 17.51
C TYR A 156 -9.91 0.39 17.92
N GLY A 157 -8.81 0.63 18.66
CA GLY A 157 -7.98 -0.43 19.18
C GLY A 157 -8.52 -1.03 20.48
N SER A 158 -9.04 -2.26 20.44
CA SER A 158 -9.48 -2.99 21.64
C SER A 158 -8.38 -3.92 22.15
N GLY A 159 -7.65 -3.50 23.19
CA GLY A 159 -6.45 -4.20 23.67
C GLY A 159 -5.20 -3.84 22.84
N GLU A 160 -4.12 -4.61 23.00
CA GLU A 160 -2.83 -4.35 22.34
C GLU A 160 -2.88 -4.73 20.86
N VAL A 161 -3.37 -3.83 20.01
CA VAL A 161 -3.49 -4.11 18.58
C VAL A 161 -2.10 -4.15 17.93
N HIS A 162 -1.76 -5.34 17.44
CA HIS A 162 -0.61 -5.60 16.57
C HIS A 162 -1.12 -6.18 15.27
N GLY A 163 -0.59 -5.71 14.14
CA GLY A 163 -1.06 -6.16 12.83
C GLY A 163 -0.53 -5.35 11.67
N VAL A 164 -1.05 -5.65 10.48
CA VAL A 164 -0.84 -4.86 9.27
C VAL A 164 -2.19 -4.47 8.70
N LEU A 165 -2.35 -3.17 8.44
CA LEU A 165 -3.45 -2.64 7.65
C LEU A 165 -2.94 -2.14 6.30
N GLN A 166 -3.83 -2.16 5.31
CA GLN A 166 -3.64 -1.59 3.99
C GLN A 166 -4.51 -0.35 3.86
N VAL A 167 -4.00 0.71 3.24
CA VAL A 167 -4.78 1.85 2.77
C VAL A 167 -5.02 1.66 1.28
N THR A 168 -6.28 1.52 0.87
CA THR A 168 -6.64 1.14 -0.50
C THR A 168 -6.54 2.34 -1.43
N GLY A 169 -5.77 2.21 -2.51
CA GLY A 169 -5.63 3.26 -3.51
C GLY A 169 -4.19 3.47 -3.97
N THR A 170 -3.92 4.69 -4.44
CA THR A 170 -2.60 5.11 -4.91
C THR A 170 -2.25 6.44 -4.28
N PHE A 171 -1.10 6.51 -3.62
CA PHE A 171 -0.78 7.62 -2.72
C PHE A 171 0.64 8.11 -2.93
N THR A 172 0.79 9.43 -3.02
CA THR A 172 2.05 10.13 -2.68
C THR A 172 2.04 10.63 -1.24
N SER A 173 0.88 10.63 -0.59
CA SER A 173 0.75 10.96 0.83
C SER A 173 -0.47 10.28 1.44
N ILE A 174 -0.33 9.79 2.67
CA ILE A 174 -1.43 9.32 3.53
C ILE A 174 -1.43 10.20 4.77
N THR A 175 -2.62 10.60 5.23
CA THR A 175 -2.77 11.34 6.48
C THR A 175 -3.86 10.72 7.33
N PHE A 176 -3.61 10.59 8.64
CA PHE A 176 -4.60 10.10 9.58
C PHE A 176 -4.45 10.77 10.95
N THR A 177 -5.46 10.64 11.80
CA THR A 177 -5.44 11.10 13.19
C THR A 177 -5.48 9.94 14.17
N HIS A 178 -4.99 10.17 15.39
CA HIS A 178 -5.06 9.21 16.49
C HIS A 178 -5.23 9.92 17.85
N THR A 179 -5.85 9.27 18.83
CA THR A 179 -6.16 9.87 20.15
C THR A 179 -5.01 9.83 21.15
N GLY A 180 -4.03 8.94 20.96
CA GLY A 180 -2.81 8.87 21.77
C GLY A 180 -2.90 7.94 22.98
N GLU A 181 -1.73 7.47 23.43
CA GLU A 181 -1.53 6.70 24.66
C GLU A 181 -0.11 6.96 25.20
N TYR A 182 0.39 6.16 26.17
CA TYR A 182 1.78 6.28 26.61
C TYR A 182 2.76 6.16 25.43
N TRP A 183 2.67 5.07 24.67
CA TRP A 183 3.20 4.99 23.32
C TRP A 183 2.60 3.82 22.53
N HIS A 184 2.59 3.96 21.20
CA HIS A 184 2.36 2.88 20.22
C HIS A 184 3.28 3.08 19.03
N GLY A 185 3.53 2.03 18.26
CA GLY A 185 4.49 2.06 17.18
C GLY A 185 3.87 1.88 15.81
N LEU A 186 4.50 2.47 14.80
CA LEU A 186 4.23 2.15 13.41
C LEU A 186 5.49 2.12 12.55
N THR A 187 5.35 1.45 11.42
CA THR A 187 6.17 1.67 10.22
C THR A 187 5.29 1.53 8.99
N VAL A 188 5.82 1.94 7.84
CA VAL A 188 5.10 1.92 6.56
C VAL A 188 5.87 1.10 5.55
N GLY A 189 5.14 0.43 4.65
CA GLY A 189 5.67 -0.40 3.60
C GLY A 189 4.79 -0.35 2.35
N ALA A 190 5.31 -0.89 1.26
CA ALA A 190 4.52 -1.15 0.06
C ALA A 190 5.02 -2.41 -0.64
N VAL A 191 4.17 -3.00 -1.48
CA VAL A 191 4.56 -4.12 -2.35
C VAL A 191 5.06 -3.60 -3.70
N ASP A 192 4.38 -2.60 -4.24
CA ASP A 192 4.63 -2.07 -5.58
C ASP A 192 4.54 -0.54 -5.61
N LEU A 193 5.29 0.06 -6.54
CA LEU A 193 5.08 1.43 -6.97
C LEU A 193 3.83 1.52 -7.86
N ALA A 194 3.21 2.69 -7.86
CA ALA A 194 2.09 2.94 -8.74
C ALA A 194 2.54 2.92 -10.20
N PRO A 195 1.79 2.27 -11.12
CA PRO A 195 2.12 2.26 -12.53
C PRO A 195 2.23 3.69 -13.08
N VAL A 196 3.39 4.06 -13.62
CA VAL A 196 3.57 5.36 -14.26
C VAL A 196 2.69 5.41 -15.52
N PRO A 197 1.77 6.38 -15.67
CA PRO A 197 0.98 6.52 -16.87
C PRO A 197 1.90 6.70 -18.08
N ILE A 198 1.78 5.83 -19.08
CA ILE A 198 2.56 5.92 -20.31
C ILE A 198 2.31 7.31 -20.93
N PRO A 199 3.33 8.15 -21.16
CA PRO A 199 3.12 9.51 -21.65
C PRO A 199 2.26 9.51 -22.91
N ALA A 200 1.31 10.44 -23.01
CA ALA A 200 0.46 10.61 -24.19
C ALA A 200 1.26 10.72 -25.50
N ALA A 201 2.53 11.14 -25.41
CA ALA A 201 3.48 11.13 -26.52
C ALA A 201 3.65 9.74 -27.17
N LEU A 202 3.70 8.64 -26.41
CA LEU A 202 3.76 7.29 -27.00
C LEU A 202 2.50 6.95 -27.82
N TRP A 203 1.33 7.39 -27.36
CA TRP A 203 0.09 7.26 -28.14
C TRP A 203 0.08 8.16 -29.37
N LEU A 204 0.68 9.36 -29.28
CA LEU A 204 0.81 10.29 -30.40
C LEU A 204 1.83 9.80 -31.45
N PHE A 205 2.93 9.18 -31.04
CA PHE A 205 3.87 8.55 -31.95
C PHE A 205 3.27 7.32 -32.61
N GLY A 206 2.56 6.47 -31.85
CA GLY A 206 1.86 5.31 -32.40
C GLY A 206 0.81 5.68 -33.46
N SER A 207 -0.05 6.64 -33.14
CA SER A 207 -1.09 7.12 -34.08
C SER A 207 -0.51 7.97 -35.22
N GLY A 208 0.52 8.77 -34.96
CA GLY A 208 1.24 9.57 -35.96
C GLY A 208 1.94 8.73 -37.02
N LEU A 209 2.61 7.64 -36.64
CA LEU A 209 3.20 6.70 -37.59
C LEU A 209 2.14 6.01 -38.45
N VAL A 210 1.01 5.60 -37.87
CA VAL A 210 -0.11 5.01 -38.64
C VAL A 210 -0.69 6.03 -39.62
N GLY A 211 -0.83 7.29 -39.21
CA GLY A 211 -1.25 8.39 -40.07
C GLY A 211 -0.30 8.63 -41.26
N LEU A 212 1.01 8.61 -41.02
CA LEU A 212 2.03 8.77 -42.06
C LEU A 212 2.04 7.61 -43.08
N VAL A 213 1.82 6.36 -42.63
CA VAL A 213 1.67 5.21 -43.52
C VAL A 213 0.40 5.31 -44.37
N GLY A 214 -0.70 5.82 -43.78
CA GLY A 214 -1.96 6.09 -44.50
C GLY A 214 -1.80 7.16 -45.58
N LEU A 215 -1.09 8.26 -45.28
CA LEU A 215 -0.78 9.33 -46.23
C LEU A 215 0.08 8.82 -47.40
N LYS A 216 1.13 8.03 -47.13
CA LYS A 216 1.99 7.44 -48.18
C LYS A 216 1.20 6.58 -49.18
N ARG A 217 0.18 5.85 -48.73
CA ARG A 217 -0.68 5.04 -49.62
C ARG A 217 -1.60 5.87 -50.51
N LYS A 218 -1.96 7.08 -50.09
CA LYS A 218 -2.82 8.00 -50.86
C LYS A 218 -2.05 8.71 -51.99
N PHE A 219 -0.78 9.03 -51.76
CA PHE A 219 0.06 9.74 -52.74
C PHE A 219 0.80 8.83 -53.74
N ASN A 220 0.75 7.51 -53.56
CA ASN A 220 1.29 6.52 -54.51
C ASN A 220 0.23 5.97 -55.50
N LYS A 221 -0.87 6.69 -55.72
CA LYS A 221 -1.84 6.47 -56.80
C LYS A 221 -1.81 7.66 -57.75
#